data_AF-A0A6G3X7R1-F1
#
_entry.id   AF-A0A6G3X7R1-F1
#
_cell.length_a   1.000
_cell.length_b   1.000
_cell.length_c   1.000
_cell.angle_alpha   90.00
_cell.angle_beta   90.00
_cell.angle_gamma   90.00
#
_symmetry.space_group_name_H-M   'P 1'
#
loop_
_entity.id
_entity.type
_entity.pdbx_description
1 polymer ?
#
loop_
_entity_poly.entity_id
_entity_poly.type
_entity_poly.pdbx_seq_one_letter_code
_entity_poly.pdbx_strand_id
1 'polypeptide(L)'
;RITVGALTTFVLWMGTVSVAVNALTARLGDLAEARVAAGRIAGVLELPAPARPHVEVGHGGALRVAGLTVRRPGRAAIGPLDIEAGPGEWLALTGPTGSGKSTLLRAIAQLVPASGSAALADVPLDSLDPEQLYRLVGLVPQGPVLLHGTVAENLLLPGPRPAPELAAAARTAG
;
A
#
# COMPACT_ATOMS: atom_id res chain seq x y z
N ARG A 1 8.45 74.34 3.77
CA ARG A 1 7.93 74.01 5.12
C ARG A 1 6.90 72.91 4.93
N ILE A 2 7.09 71.75 5.54
CA ILE A 2 6.13 70.64 5.46
C ILE A 2 5.00 70.91 6.46
N THR A 3 3.74 70.78 6.04
CA THR A 3 2.59 70.90 6.94
C THR A 3 2.40 69.60 7.71
N VAL A 4 1.88 69.68 8.94
CA VAL A 4 1.61 68.49 9.77
C VAL A 4 0.70 67.49 9.02
N GLY A 5 -0.29 67.98 8.27
CA GLY A 5 -1.17 67.13 7.46
C GLY A 5 -0.47 66.39 6.31
N ALA A 6 0.55 67.00 5.68
CA ALA A 6 1.36 66.33 4.67
C ALA A 6 2.20 65.19 5.27
N LEU A 7 2.73 65.39 6.48
CA LEU A 7 3.47 64.36 7.21
C LEU A 7 2.56 63.19 7.61
N THR A 8 1.37 63.45 8.15
CA THR A 8 0.40 62.40 8.51
C THR A 8 -0.04 61.59 7.30
N THR A 9 -0.33 62.25 6.19
CA THR A 9 -0.70 61.59 4.92
C THR A 9 0.45 60.72 4.42
N PHE A 10 1.69 61.22 4.47
CA PHE A 10 2.87 60.46 4.07
C PHE A 10 3.07 59.19 4.92
N VAL A 11 2.91 59.30 6.25
CA VAL A 11 3.03 58.13 7.16
C VAL A 11 1.94 57.10 6.89
N LEU A 12 0.69 57.52 6.66
CA LEU A 12 -0.41 56.63 6.31
C LEU A 12 -0.14 55.89 4.98
N TRP A 13 0.32 56.60 3.95
CA TRP A 13 0.68 56.01 2.67
C TRP A 13 1.85 55.03 2.79
N MET A 14 2.89 55.37 3.56
CA MET A 14 4.00 54.45 3.84
C MET A 14 3.53 53.18 4.55
N GLY A 15 2.56 53.30 5.47
CA GLY A 15 1.91 52.15 6.10
C GLY A 15 1.19 51.24 5.08
N THR A 16 0.38 51.82 4.20
CA THR A 16 -0.31 51.08 3.13
C THR A 16 0.67 50.39 2.18
N VAL A 17 1.74 51.08 1.77
CA VAL A 17 2.79 50.51 0.93
C VAL A 17 3.47 49.33 1.63
N SER A 18 3.78 49.45 2.91
CA SER A 18 4.40 48.37 3.69
C SER A 18 3.51 47.11 3.76
N VAL A 19 2.20 47.27 3.98
CA VAL A 19 1.24 46.16 3.94
C VAL A 19 1.16 45.53 2.55
N ALA A 20 1.14 46.34 1.49
CA ALA A 20 1.09 45.84 0.11
C ALA A 20 2.36 45.05 -0.26
N VAL A 21 3.53 45.53 0.14
CA VAL A 21 4.82 44.84 -0.09
C VAL A 21 4.87 43.51 0.67
N ASN A 22 4.44 43.50 1.94
CA ASN A 22 4.38 42.27 2.73
C ASN A 22 3.39 41.26 2.12
N ALA A 23 2.21 41.71 1.69
CA ALA A 23 1.23 40.86 1.03
C ALA A 23 1.79 40.28 -0.28
N LEU A 24 2.46 41.09 -1.11
CA LEU A 24 3.10 40.62 -2.34
C LEU A 24 4.17 39.56 -2.05
N THR A 25 5.01 39.80 -1.04
CA THR A 25 6.07 38.88 -0.63
C THR A 25 5.49 37.54 -0.18
N ALA A 26 4.43 37.58 0.64
CA ALA A 26 3.72 36.39 1.09
C ALA A 26 3.13 35.61 -0.11
N ARG A 27 2.50 36.28 -1.07
CA ARG A 27 1.91 35.62 -2.25
C ARG A 27 2.94 34.95 -3.14
N LEU A 28 4.14 35.51 -3.26
CA LEU A 28 5.24 34.87 -3.98
C LEU A 28 5.70 33.59 -3.25
N GLY A 29 5.74 33.63 -1.92
CA GLY A 29 5.99 32.46 -1.07
C GLY A 29 4.94 31.36 -1.28
N ASP A 30 3.66 31.70 -1.17
CA ASP A 30 2.53 30.76 -1.36
C ASP A 30 2.59 30.08 -2.74
N LEU A 31 2.90 30.83 -3.80
CA LEU A 31 3.01 30.30 -5.16
C LEU A 31 4.21 29.35 -5.32
N ALA A 32 5.32 29.64 -4.66
CA ALA A 32 6.48 28.75 -4.67
C ALA A 32 6.16 27.43 -3.94
N GLU A 33 5.52 27.52 -2.77
CA GLU A 33 5.11 26.34 -1.99
C GLU A 33 4.08 25.49 -2.75
N ALA A 34 3.06 26.13 -3.35
CA ALA A 34 2.04 25.45 -4.13
C ALA A 34 2.64 24.71 -5.33
N ARG A 35 3.63 25.30 -6.02
CA ARG A 35 4.34 24.63 -7.13
C ARG A 35 5.10 23.39 -6.68
N VAL A 36 5.79 23.47 -5.56
CA VAL A 36 6.51 22.31 -5.00
C VAL A 36 5.51 21.21 -4.60
N ALA A 37 4.39 21.56 -3.96
CA ALA A 37 3.36 20.60 -3.61
C ALA A 37 2.73 19.94 -4.85
N ALA A 38 2.41 20.73 -5.87
CA ALA A 38 1.88 20.24 -7.14
C ALA A 38 2.87 19.29 -7.84
N GLY A 39 4.16 19.64 -7.88
CA GLY A 39 5.20 18.78 -8.45
C GLY A 39 5.32 17.42 -7.74
N ARG A 40 5.18 17.38 -6.41
CA ARG A 40 5.15 16.11 -5.65
C ARG A 40 3.93 15.25 -5.99
N ILE A 41 2.75 15.87 -6.11
CA ILE A 41 1.52 15.15 -6.48
C ILE A 41 1.65 14.62 -7.92
N ALA A 42 2.09 15.45 -8.86
CA ALA A 42 2.32 15.04 -10.24
C ALA A 42 3.30 13.87 -10.33
N GLY A 43 4.41 13.91 -9.59
CA GLY A 43 5.37 12.81 -9.56
C GLY A 43 4.81 11.48 -9.05
N VAL A 44 3.82 11.50 -8.15
CA VAL A 44 3.12 10.28 -7.70
C VAL A 44 2.14 9.78 -8.76
N LEU A 45 1.43 10.69 -9.42
CA LEU A 45 0.47 10.34 -10.47
C LEU A 45 1.14 9.83 -11.76
N GLU A 46 2.39 10.23 -12.01
CA GLU A 46 3.21 9.81 -13.15
C GLU A 46 3.96 8.48 -12.91
N LEU A 47 3.83 7.86 -11.73
CA LEU A 47 4.45 6.57 -11.47
C LEU A 47 3.92 5.53 -12.49
N PRO A 48 4.80 4.71 -13.09
CA PRO A 48 4.38 3.70 -14.03
C PRO A 48 3.40 2.74 -13.35
N ALA A 49 2.32 2.39 -14.05
CA ALA A 49 1.41 1.36 -13.59
C ALA A 49 2.18 0.04 -13.42
N PRO A 50 1.90 -0.74 -12.35
CA PRO A 50 2.50 -2.06 -12.20
C PRO A 50 2.14 -2.93 -13.41
N ALA A 51 3.12 -3.71 -13.88
CA ALA A 51 2.91 -4.63 -14.99
C ALA A 51 1.79 -5.63 -14.66
N ARG A 52 0.95 -5.92 -15.66
CA ARG A 52 -0.16 -6.88 -15.56
C ARG A 52 0.08 -8.05 -16.54
N PRO A 53 0.91 -9.02 -16.17
CA PRO A 53 1.17 -10.16 -17.03
C PRO A 53 -0.06 -11.07 -17.16
N HIS A 54 -0.31 -11.61 -18.35
CA HIS A 54 -1.52 -12.38 -18.69
C HIS A 54 -1.34 -13.91 -18.57
N VAL A 55 -0.46 -14.38 -17.67
CA VAL A 55 -0.27 -15.82 -17.48
C VAL A 55 -1.45 -16.38 -16.68
N GLU A 56 -2.30 -17.18 -17.32
CA GLU A 56 -3.37 -17.89 -16.63
C GLU A 56 -2.83 -19.12 -15.89
N VAL A 57 -3.33 -19.32 -14.67
CA VAL A 57 -3.01 -20.48 -13.84
C VAL A 57 -4.30 -21.20 -13.51
N GLY A 58 -4.31 -22.51 -13.74
CA GLY A 58 -5.41 -23.37 -13.35
C GLY A 58 -5.61 -23.40 -11.83
N HIS A 59 -6.80 -23.79 -11.40
CA HIS A 59 -7.04 -24.01 -9.98
C HIS A 59 -6.41 -25.34 -9.56
N GLY A 60 -5.62 -25.32 -8.49
CA GLY A 60 -4.94 -26.50 -7.96
C GLY A 60 -3.50 -26.66 -8.49
N GLY A 61 -2.60 -27.01 -7.58
CA GLY A 61 -1.18 -27.20 -7.85
C GLY A 61 -0.37 -27.09 -6.56
N ALA A 62 0.86 -27.58 -6.58
CA ALA A 62 1.75 -27.43 -5.43
C ALA A 62 2.25 -25.98 -5.34
N LEU A 63 2.34 -25.46 -4.13
CA LEU A 63 3.09 -24.25 -3.81
C LEU A 63 4.55 -24.65 -3.62
N ARG A 64 5.45 -24.05 -4.40
CA ARG A 64 6.90 -24.21 -4.25
C ARG A 64 7.54 -22.87 -3.95
N VAL A 65 8.30 -22.82 -2.86
CA VAL A 65 9.05 -21.66 -2.42
C VAL A 65 10.51 -22.08 -2.35
N ALA A 66 11.40 -21.36 -3.03
CA ALA A 66 12.82 -21.67 -3.11
C ALA A 66 13.67 -20.46 -2.75
N GLY A 67 14.52 -20.61 -1.73
CA GLY A 67 15.49 -19.62 -1.27
C GLY A 67 14.88 -18.29 -0.80
N LEU A 68 13.61 -18.28 -0.38
CA LEU A 68 12.89 -17.04 -0.12
C LEU A 68 13.50 -16.28 1.05
N THR A 69 13.97 -15.07 0.78
CA THR A 69 14.68 -14.23 1.76
C THR A 69 14.16 -12.80 1.72
N VAL A 70 13.78 -12.27 2.88
CA VAL A 70 13.33 -10.88 3.02
C VAL A 70 14.41 -10.06 3.72
N ARG A 71 14.84 -8.97 3.08
CA ARG A 71 15.79 -8.02 3.65
C ARG A 71 15.09 -6.70 3.96
N ARG A 72 15.35 -6.15 5.16
CA ARG A 72 14.85 -4.83 5.57
C ARG A 72 16.01 -3.97 6.07
N PRO A 73 16.06 -2.68 5.72
CA PRO A 73 17.11 -1.77 6.20
C PRO A 73 17.21 -1.80 7.73
N GLY A 74 18.43 -1.93 8.25
CA GLY A 74 18.70 -1.95 9.68
C GLY A 74 18.22 -3.19 10.45
N ARG A 75 17.83 -4.28 9.75
CA ARG A 75 17.47 -5.56 10.38
C ARG A 75 18.16 -6.73 9.70
N ALA A 76 18.34 -7.81 10.47
CA ALA A 76 18.81 -9.08 9.93
C ALA A 76 17.86 -9.59 8.84
N ALA A 77 18.42 -10.28 7.84
CA ALA A 77 17.63 -10.94 6.81
C ALA A 77 16.79 -12.06 7.43
N ILE A 78 15.58 -12.26 6.90
CA ILE A 78 14.67 -13.32 7.29
C ILE A 78 14.69 -14.36 6.16
N GLY A 79 15.10 -15.59 6.44
CA GLY A 79 15.32 -16.65 5.45
C GLY A 79 16.79 -17.09 5.39
N PRO A 80 17.19 -17.87 4.36
CA PRO A 80 16.35 -18.40 3.27
C PRO A 80 15.31 -19.41 3.76
N LEU A 81 14.21 -19.53 3.02
CA LEU A 81 13.14 -20.50 3.29
C LEU A 81 12.85 -21.29 2.02
N ASP A 82 12.89 -22.61 2.14
CA ASP A 82 12.48 -23.58 1.13
C ASP A 82 11.28 -24.36 1.65
N ILE A 83 10.17 -24.32 0.91
CA ILE A 83 8.92 -25.00 1.27
C ILE A 83 8.30 -25.58 -0.01
N GLU A 84 7.76 -26.78 0.10
CA GLU A 84 6.83 -27.34 -0.87
C GLU A 84 5.55 -27.75 -0.11
N ALA A 85 4.38 -27.39 -0.66
CA ALA A 85 3.09 -27.81 -0.12
C ALA A 85 2.18 -28.25 -1.28
N GLY A 86 1.72 -29.49 -1.25
CA GLY A 86 0.84 -30.07 -2.26
C GLY A 86 -0.63 -29.62 -2.14
N PRO A 87 -1.46 -29.90 -3.16
CA PRO A 87 -2.90 -29.64 -3.08
C PRO A 87 -3.55 -30.36 -1.90
N GLY A 88 -4.28 -29.62 -1.06
CA GLY A 88 -4.96 -30.17 0.11
C GLY A 88 -4.05 -30.41 1.32
N GLU A 89 -2.75 -30.09 1.22
CA GLU A 89 -1.81 -30.21 2.32
C GLU A 89 -1.90 -29.01 3.28
N TRP A 90 -1.70 -29.28 4.57
CA TRP A 90 -1.68 -28.28 5.63
C TRP A 90 -0.28 -28.17 6.21
N LEU A 91 0.37 -27.03 6.00
CA LEU A 91 1.70 -26.76 6.53
C LEU A 91 1.64 -25.76 7.69
N ALA A 92 2.26 -26.11 8.82
CA ALA A 92 2.37 -25.23 9.98
C ALA A 92 3.78 -24.63 10.10
N LEU A 93 3.88 -23.30 9.96
CA LEU A 93 5.12 -22.56 10.22
C LEU A 93 5.16 -22.08 11.67
N THR A 94 6.05 -22.64 12.49
CA THR A 94 6.18 -22.32 13.92
C THR A 94 7.51 -21.61 14.24
N GLY A 95 7.60 -20.98 15.42
CA GLY A 95 8.81 -20.30 15.88
C GLY A 95 8.51 -19.11 16.81
N PRO A 96 9.53 -18.50 17.45
CA PRO A 96 9.33 -17.43 18.41
C PRO A 96 8.74 -16.15 17.79
N THR A 97 8.07 -15.33 18.59
CA THR A 97 7.61 -14.00 18.16
C THR A 97 8.81 -13.18 17.65
N GLY A 98 8.64 -12.52 16.50
CA GLY A 98 9.72 -11.77 15.87
C GLY A 98 10.62 -12.58 14.93
N SER A 99 10.47 -13.90 14.82
CA SER A 99 11.26 -14.74 13.90
C SER A 99 11.02 -14.46 12.40
N GLY A 100 10.04 -13.61 12.06
CA GLY A 100 9.78 -13.20 10.68
C GLY A 100 8.71 -13.99 9.94
N LYS A 101 8.00 -14.94 10.58
CA LYS A 101 6.91 -15.75 9.97
C LYS A 101 5.89 -14.92 9.18
N SER A 102 5.25 -13.93 9.82
CA SER A 102 4.28 -13.05 9.16
C SER A 102 4.89 -12.21 8.04
N THR A 103 6.22 -12.07 7.99
CA THR A 103 6.92 -11.39 6.90
C THR A 103 7.15 -12.34 5.74
N LEU A 104 7.54 -13.59 6.00
CA LEU A 104 7.69 -14.63 4.98
C LEU A 104 6.34 -14.95 4.31
N LEU A 105 5.25 -15.06 5.09
CA LEU A 105 3.90 -15.26 4.54
C LEU A 105 3.47 -14.08 3.65
N ARG A 106 3.77 -12.84 4.04
CA ARG A 106 3.53 -11.65 3.21
C ARG A 106 4.39 -11.63 1.94
N ALA A 107 5.62 -12.14 2.01
CA ALA A 107 6.49 -12.26 0.84
C ALA A 107 5.97 -13.30 -0.15
N ILE A 108 5.50 -14.46 0.33
CA ILE A 108 4.84 -15.48 -0.51
C ILE A 108 3.60 -14.90 -1.19
N ALA A 109 2.82 -14.08 -0.48
CA ALA A 109 1.67 -13.37 -1.03
C ALA A 109 2.04 -12.12 -1.88
N GLN A 110 3.32 -11.91 -2.22
CA GLN A 110 3.82 -10.77 -3.01
C GLN A 110 3.51 -9.38 -2.42
N LEU A 111 3.24 -9.29 -1.11
CA LEU A 111 2.92 -8.02 -0.42
C LEU A 111 4.16 -7.27 0.09
N VAL A 112 5.31 -7.94 0.15
CA VAL A 112 6.60 -7.32 0.49
C VAL A 112 7.69 -7.87 -0.43
N PRO A 113 8.67 -7.04 -0.83
CA PRO A 113 9.74 -7.49 -1.70
C PRO A 113 10.60 -8.55 -1.02
N ALA A 114 11.01 -9.56 -1.78
CA ALA A 114 11.86 -10.66 -1.35
C ALA A 114 12.78 -11.09 -2.51
N SER A 115 13.90 -11.73 -2.16
CA SER A 115 14.71 -12.50 -3.11
C SER A 115 14.36 -13.98 -3.04
N GLY A 116 14.71 -14.75 -4.06
CA GLY A 116 14.26 -16.14 -4.21
C GLY A 116 13.05 -16.21 -5.13
N SER A 117 12.31 -17.32 -5.09
CA SER A 117 11.13 -17.50 -5.94
C SER A 117 10.00 -18.21 -5.19
N ALA A 118 8.78 -17.92 -5.59
CA ALA A 118 7.58 -18.65 -5.19
C ALA A 118 6.74 -18.92 -6.44
N ALA A 119 6.27 -20.16 -6.59
CA ALA A 119 5.47 -20.61 -7.72
C ALA A 119 4.28 -21.43 -7.24
N LEU A 120 3.16 -21.33 -7.96
CA LEU A 120 1.98 -22.15 -7.77
C LEU A 120 1.66 -22.86 -9.07
N ALA A 121 1.50 -24.20 -9.02
CA ALA A 121 1.31 -25.02 -10.21
C ALA A 121 2.41 -24.77 -11.27
N ASP A 122 3.66 -24.66 -10.81
CA ASP A 122 4.85 -24.36 -11.63
C ASP A 122 4.86 -22.99 -12.33
N VAL A 123 3.91 -22.11 -11.99
CA VAL A 123 3.89 -20.72 -12.48
C VAL A 123 4.39 -19.76 -11.41
N PRO A 124 5.43 -18.95 -11.70
CA PRO A 124 5.95 -17.97 -10.75
C PRO A 124 4.89 -16.96 -10.33
N LEU A 125 4.76 -16.72 -9.02
CA LEU A 125 3.74 -15.81 -8.47
C LEU A 125 3.98 -14.34 -8.84
N ASP A 126 5.22 -13.95 -9.13
CA ASP A 126 5.60 -12.61 -9.60
C ASP A 126 5.30 -12.38 -11.10
N SER A 127 5.01 -13.45 -11.83
CA SER A 127 4.56 -13.43 -13.23
C SER A 127 3.05 -13.39 -13.39
N LEU A 128 2.30 -13.33 -12.28
CA LEU A 128 0.83 -13.30 -12.28
C LEU A 128 0.30 -11.86 -12.27
N ASP A 129 -0.84 -11.66 -12.95
CA ASP A 129 -1.65 -10.47 -12.72
C ASP A 129 -2.07 -10.41 -11.23
N PRO A 130 -1.96 -9.26 -10.55
CA PRO A 130 -2.31 -9.15 -9.14
C PRO A 130 -3.74 -9.58 -8.80
N GLU A 131 -4.72 -9.33 -9.67
CA GLU A 131 -6.10 -9.76 -9.43
C GLU A 131 -6.22 -11.28 -9.50
N GLN A 132 -5.47 -11.94 -10.38
CA GLN A 132 -5.41 -13.39 -10.43
C GLN A 132 -4.71 -13.96 -9.19
N LEU A 133 -3.59 -13.37 -8.76
CA LEU A 133 -2.89 -13.77 -7.54
C LEU A 133 -3.81 -13.71 -6.32
N TYR A 134 -4.58 -12.63 -6.16
CA TYR A 134 -5.48 -12.45 -5.01
C TYR A 134 -6.70 -13.39 -5.03
N ARG A 135 -7.08 -13.93 -6.20
CA ARG A 135 -8.08 -15.00 -6.29
C ARG A 135 -7.52 -16.37 -5.87
N LEU A 136 -6.21 -16.60 -6.09
CA LEU A 136 -5.55 -17.87 -5.82
C LEU A 136 -4.98 -17.95 -4.40
N VAL A 137 -4.51 -16.83 -3.84
CA VAL A 137 -3.83 -16.77 -2.55
C VAL A 137 -4.62 -15.89 -1.58
N GLY A 138 -5.25 -16.51 -0.59
CA GLY A 138 -5.88 -15.82 0.53
C GLY A 138 -4.92 -15.63 1.70
N LEU A 139 -4.65 -14.39 2.10
CA LEU A 139 -3.91 -14.09 3.32
C LEU A 139 -4.85 -13.58 4.41
N VAL A 140 -4.99 -14.33 5.50
CA VAL A 140 -5.70 -13.88 6.69
C VAL A 140 -4.72 -13.16 7.62
N PRO A 141 -4.85 -11.84 7.84
CA PRO A 141 -3.94 -11.11 8.70
C PRO A 141 -4.12 -11.49 10.17
N GLN A 142 -3.08 -11.29 10.98
CA GLN A 142 -3.13 -11.55 12.43
C GLN A 142 -4.13 -10.65 13.18
N GLY A 143 -4.41 -9.46 12.65
CA GLY A 143 -5.46 -8.56 13.15
C GLY A 143 -6.43 -8.23 12.02
N PRO A 144 -7.75 -8.32 12.26
CA PRO A 144 -8.74 -8.06 11.22
C PRO A 144 -8.72 -6.58 10.82
N VAL A 145 -8.86 -6.32 9.52
CA VAL A 145 -9.11 -4.99 8.98
C VAL A 145 -10.58 -4.96 8.58
N LEU A 146 -11.38 -4.19 9.30
CA LEU A 146 -12.78 -3.96 8.99
C LEU A 146 -12.94 -2.54 8.48
N LEU A 147 -13.62 -2.39 7.35
CA LEU A 147 -14.03 -1.10 6.85
C LEU A 147 -15.28 -0.62 7.58
N HIS A 148 -15.43 0.70 7.68
CA HIS A 148 -16.67 1.31 8.16
C HIS A 148 -17.83 0.87 7.26
N GLY A 149 -18.85 0.28 7.88
CA GLY A 149 -19.99 -0.30 7.18
C GLY A 149 -20.59 -1.48 7.93
N THR A 150 -21.43 -2.22 7.25
CA THR A 150 -22.08 -3.43 7.75
C THR A 150 -21.15 -4.64 7.64
N VAL A 151 -21.48 -5.70 8.39
CA VAL A 151 -20.81 -7.00 8.25
C VAL A 151 -20.95 -7.54 6.82
N ALA A 152 -22.13 -7.39 6.22
CA ALA A 152 -22.39 -7.84 4.85
C ALA A 152 -21.48 -7.12 3.84
N GLU A 153 -21.30 -5.81 3.97
CA GLU A 153 -20.39 -5.02 3.12
C GLU A 153 -18.94 -5.49 3.26
N ASN A 154 -18.48 -5.76 4.50
CA ASN A 154 -17.14 -6.29 4.74
C ASN A 154 -16.94 -7.70 4.14
N LEU A 155 -17.96 -8.58 4.21
CA LEU A 155 -17.88 -9.93 3.62
C LEU A 155 -17.90 -9.92 2.09
N LEU A 156 -18.45 -8.87 1.48
CA LEU A 156 -18.49 -8.68 0.03
C LEU A 156 -17.24 -7.99 -0.54
N LEU A 157 -16.27 -7.61 0.29
CA LEU A 157 -15.04 -6.95 -0.15
C LEU A 157 -14.25 -7.71 -1.24
N PRO A 158 -14.12 -9.05 -1.18
CA PRO A 158 -13.43 -9.80 -2.23
C PRO A 158 -14.20 -9.88 -3.56
N GLY A 159 -15.48 -9.47 -3.58
CA GLY A 159 -16.34 -9.51 -4.75
C GLY A 159 -17.77 -9.94 -4.43
N PRO A 160 -18.69 -9.79 -5.40
CA PRO A 160 -20.09 -10.18 -5.24
C PRO A 160 -20.23 -11.68 -4.96
N ARG A 161 -21.00 -12.02 -3.92
CA ARG A 161 -21.28 -13.40 -3.50
C ARG A 161 -22.78 -13.60 -3.30
N PRO A 162 -23.34 -14.78 -3.57
CA PRO A 162 -24.72 -15.12 -3.24
C PRO A 162 -24.98 -15.04 -1.72
N ALA A 163 -26.15 -14.57 -1.32
CA ALA A 163 -26.54 -14.48 0.10
C ALA A 163 -26.41 -15.81 0.88
N PRO A 164 -26.72 -16.99 0.31
CA PRO A 164 -26.51 -18.27 1.00
C PRO A 164 -25.04 -18.55 1.35
N GLU A 165 -24.11 -18.11 0.50
CA GLU A 165 -22.67 -18.30 0.69
C GLU A 165 -22.15 -17.38 1.81
N LEU A 166 -22.60 -16.13 1.84
CA LEU A 166 -22.30 -15.20 2.94
C LEU A 166 -22.78 -15.75 4.28
N ALA A 167 -24.01 -16.29 4.33
CA ALA A 167 -24.56 -16.89 5.53
C ALA A 167 -23.79 -18.16 5.95
N ALA A 168 -23.28 -18.94 4.99
CA ALA A 168 -22.44 -20.10 5.28
C ALA A 168 -21.07 -19.69 5.85
N ALA A 169 -20.40 -18.71 5.24
CA ALA A 169 -19.14 -18.17 5.71
C ALA A 169 -19.25 -17.62 7.14
N ALA A 170 -20.33 -16.89 7.44
CA ALA A 170 -20.60 -16.40 8.79
C ALA A 170 -20.76 -17.56 9.80
N ARG A 171 -21.51 -18.62 9.46
CA ARG A 171 -21.67 -19.79 10.34
C ARG A 171 -20.36 -20.55 10.58
N THR A 172 -19.48 -20.62 9.59
CA THR A 172 -18.17 -21.28 9.75
C THR A 172 -17.23 -20.50 10.66
N ALA A 173 -17.39 -19.18 10.74
CA ALA A 173 -16.57 -18.32 11.59
C ALA A 173 -16.92 -18.40 13.08
N GLY A 174 -18.10 -18.94 13.44
CA GLY A 174 -18.62 -19.03 14.82
C GLY A 174 -19.58 -17.90 15.15
#